data_AF-A0AAP2DZN6-F1
#
_entry.id   AF-A0AAP2DZN6-F1
#
_cell.length_a   1.000
_cell.length_b   1.000
_cell.length_c   1.000
_cell.angle_alpha   90.00
_cell.angle_beta   90.00
_cell.angle_gamma   90.00
#
_symmetry.space_group_name_H-M   'P 1'
#
loop_
_entity.id
_entity.type
_entity.pdbx_description
1 polymer ?
#
loop_
_entity_poly.entity_id
_entity_poly.type
_entity_poly.pdbx_seq_one_letter_code
_entity_poly.pdbx_strand_id
1 'polypeptide(L)'
;MRNISVFFSLFFFALLSSCTEQESTVSKPQAVQVSINAGEAILPEESYFLITVNDAAGNPVLTDHVMTAETPLNLPAGHYTISDFAVVNDDQVLMAAPKQGSRLAQSVRRALGYEFDVTPETGTALTIDVLQAASQNVADFGYTAFKLPFFALTMRTRVVDFFDFSLVGTGLIYVSWGDGIIEQYDLASTANYMTHSYALAGVYIITVIGDVDQITDFYSFYGNGPVSSINFSHATALRDVRLGLTAGPTRVNLSNCPNLEVVNMPGIPQLATLLLPTSHHIYFISISGPNALNTADIDAITNNIYANTVANTITSGYFTYSNDWSSMTAPPIGPPSPATTVKLTELQNTYGWTLYPTP
;
A
#
# COMPACT_ATOMS: atom_id res chain seq x y z
N MET A 1 1.18 -66.96 -76.24
CA MET A 1 -0.15 -66.60 -75.70
C MET A 1 0.09 -65.94 -74.35
N ARG A 2 -0.15 -64.61 -74.21
CA ARG A 2 -1.25 -64.01 -73.42
C ARG A 2 -1.23 -64.50 -71.96
N ASN A 3 -1.04 -63.71 -70.91
CA ASN A 3 -1.69 -62.45 -70.51
C ASN A 3 -0.97 -61.87 -69.25
N ILE A 4 -0.66 -60.58 -69.14
CA ILE A 4 -1.41 -59.46 -68.47
C ILE A 4 -0.94 -59.16 -67.02
N SER A 5 -0.47 -57.92 -66.84
CA SER A 5 -0.54 -56.95 -65.70
C SER A 5 -0.10 -57.41 -64.29
N VAL A 6 0.35 -56.56 -63.36
CA VAL A 6 -0.02 -55.18 -63.00
C VAL A 6 1.18 -54.52 -62.28
N PHE A 7 1.46 -53.26 -62.63
CA PHE A 7 2.34 -52.33 -61.91
C PHE A 7 1.61 -51.79 -60.68
N PHE A 8 2.17 -51.95 -59.47
CA PHE A 8 1.66 -51.29 -58.25
C PHE A 8 2.78 -50.42 -57.67
N SER A 9 2.69 -49.12 -57.93
CA SER A 9 3.55 -48.09 -57.35
C SER A 9 2.83 -47.53 -56.13
N LEU A 10 3.34 -47.84 -54.93
CA LEU A 10 2.83 -47.30 -53.68
C LEU A 10 3.30 -45.84 -53.54
N PHE A 11 2.37 -44.91 -53.73
CA PHE A 11 2.56 -43.48 -53.43
C PHE A 11 2.38 -43.29 -51.92
N PHE A 12 3.46 -43.02 -51.20
CA PHE A 12 3.44 -42.62 -49.79
C PHE A 12 3.27 -41.09 -49.74
N PHE A 13 2.03 -40.62 -49.63
CA PHE A 13 1.72 -39.20 -49.39
C PHE A 13 1.98 -38.91 -47.90
N ALA A 14 3.13 -38.32 -47.60
CA ALA A 14 3.38 -37.71 -46.30
C ALA A 14 2.49 -36.47 -46.17
N LEU A 15 1.45 -36.55 -45.33
CA LEU A 15 0.69 -35.40 -44.87
C LEU A 15 1.60 -34.57 -43.96
N LEU A 16 2.32 -33.62 -44.55
CA LEU A 16 2.90 -32.50 -43.81
C LEU A 16 1.75 -31.60 -43.37
N SER A 17 1.21 -31.85 -42.17
CA SER A 17 0.43 -30.85 -41.45
C SER A 17 1.33 -29.63 -41.24
N SER A 18 1.12 -28.61 -42.07
CA SER A 18 1.61 -27.26 -41.82
C SER A 18 0.90 -26.73 -40.58
N CYS A 19 1.45 -27.00 -39.40
CA CYS A 19 1.19 -26.18 -38.23
C CYS A 19 1.81 -24.80 -38.50
N THR A 20 1.04 -23.92 -39.13
CA THR A 20 1.31 -22.49 -39.06
C THR A 20 1.12 -22.12 -37.59
N GLU A 21 2.22 -22.03 -36.84
CA GLU A 21 2.25 -21.31 -35.57
C GLU A 21 1.83 -19.87 -35.88
N GLN A 22 0.54 -19.60 -35.68
CA GLN A 22 0.00 -18.26 -35.70
C GLN A 22 0.53 -17.59 -34.43
N GLU A 23 1.72 -16.99 -34.53
CA GLU A 23 2.26 -16.13 -33.49
C GLU A 23 1.21 -15.09 -33.15
N SER A 24 0.54 -15.30 -32.02
CA SER A 24 -0.41 -14.34 -31.50
C SER A 24 0.43 -13.15 -31.08
N THR A 25 0.39 -12.07 -31.86
CA THR A 25 1.07 -10.83 -31.50
C THR A 25 0.39 -10.27 -30.25
N VAL A 26 0.91 -10.64 -29.09
CA VAL A 26 0.48 -10.08 -27.81
C VAL A 26 0.74 -8.58 -27.88
N SER A 27 -0.33 -7.81 -27.95
CA SER A 27 -0.25 -6.35 -28.04
C SER A 27 0.42 -5.82 -26.77
N LYS A 28 1.45 -4.99 -26.95
CA LYS A 28 2.16 -4.35 -25.84
C LYS A 28 1.19 -3.46 -25.06
N PRO A 29 1.19 -3.49 -23.71
CA PRO A 29 0.37 -2.58 -22.91
C PRO A 29 0.61 -1.10 -23.27
N GLN A 30 -0.48 -0.34 -23.29
CA GLN A 30 -0.52 1.09 -23.56
C GLN A 30 -0.89 1.83 -22.27
N ALA A 31 -0.28 2.99 -22.07
CA ALA A 31 -0.57 3.87 -20.95
C ALA A 31 -1.90 4.61 -21.17
N VAL A 32 -2.82 4.47 -20.22
CA VAL A 32 -4.10 5.18 -20.13
C VAL A 32 -4.01 6.17 -18.98
N GLN A 33 -4.03 7.46 -19.31
CA GLN A 33 -4.02 8.54 -18.33
C GLN A 33 -5.42 8.71 -17.75
N VAL A 34 -5.55 8.64 -16.43
CA VAL A 34 -6.83 8.83 -15.74
C VAL A 34 -6.78 10.13 -14.95
N SER A 35 -7.73 11.00 -15.24
CA SER A 35 -7.95 12.26 -14.54
C SER A 35 -9.37 12.28 -13.99
N ILE A 36 -9.63 13.14 -13.01
CA ILE A 36 -10.98 13.33 -12.46
C ILE A 36 -11.46 14.75 -12.73
N ASN A 37 -12.76 14.89 -12.92
CA ASN A 37 -13.44 16.17 -12.82
C ASN A 37 -14.22 16.19 -11.50
N ALA A 38 -13.64 16.83 -10.50
CA ALA A 38 -14.19 16.94 -9.15
C ALA A 38 -14.77 18.34 -8.85
N GLY A 39 -14.99 19.16 -9.88
CA GLY A 39 -15.35 20.58 -9.71
C GLY A 39 -14.22 21.36 -9.04
N GLU A 40 -14.54 22.08 -7.96
CA GLU A 40 -13.58 22.87 -7.17
C GLU A 40 -12.96 22.08 -6.00
N ALA A 41 -13.26 20.78 -5.87
CA ALA A 41 -12.74 19.99 -4.76
C ALA A 41 -11.21 19.80 -4.87
N ILE A 42 -10.50 20.14 -3.80
CA ILE A 42 -9.07 19.87 -3.65
C ILE A 42 -8.92 18.48 -3.03
N LEU A 43 -8.15 17.61 -3.67
CA LEU A 43 -7.82 16.30 -3.11
C LEU A 43 -6.83 16.45 -1.95
N PRO A 44 -7.05 15.77 -0.82
CA PRO A 44 -6.02 15.60 0.18
C PRO A 44 -4.74 14.98 -0.43
N GLU A 45 -3.59 15.37 0.12
CA GLU A 45 -2.35 14.63 -0.13
C GLU A 45 -2.55 13.16 0.24
N GLU A 46 -1.94 12.25 -0.52
CA GLU A 46 -2.11 10.79 -0.38
C GLU A 46 -3.47 10.22 -0.83
N SER A 47 -4.30 10.99 -1.54
CA SER A 47 -5.48 10.41 -2.20
C SER A 47 -5.07 9.47 -3.34
N TYR A 48 -5.77 8.35 -3.48
CA TYR A 48 -5.62 7.40 -4.57
C TYR A 48 -6.96 7.08 -5.22
N PHE A 49 -6.91 6.51 -6.41
CA PHE A 49 -8.07 6.06 -7.16
C PHE A 49 -8.22 4.56 -7.00
N LEU A 50 -9.46 4.12 -6.80
CA LEU A 50 -9.87 2.73 -6.89
C LEU A 50 -10.68 2.56 -8.17
N ILE A 51 -10.25 1.69 -9.08
CA ILE A 51 -10.87 1.50 -10.39
C ILE A 51 -11.09 0.03 -10.74
N THR A 52 -12.27 -0.29 -11.27
CA THR A 52 -12.57 -1.59 -11.88
C THR A 52 -12.82 -1.43 -13.37
N VAL A 53 -12.03 -2.12 -14.18
CA VAL A 53 -12.07 -2.08 -15.65
C VAL A 53 -12.47 -3.45 -16.18
N ASN A 54 -13.47 -3.48 -17.06
CA ASN A 54 -13.90 -4.69 -17.75
C ASN A 54 -13.56 -4.61 -19.24
N ASP A 55 -13.33 -5.77 -19.86
CA ASP A 55 -13.24 -5.89 -21.33
C ASP A 55 -14.60 -5.72 -22.01
N ALA A 56 -14.61 -5.77 -23.34
CA ALA A 56 -15.82 -5.67 -24.17
C ALA A 56 -16.86 -6.79 -23.92
N ALA A 57 -16.43 -7.93 -23.36
CA ALA A 57 -17.34 -9.02 -22.99
C ALA A 57 -17.89 -8.87 -21.57
N GLY A 58 -17.47 -7.82 -20.85
CA GLY A 58 -17.85 -7.55 -19.47
C GLY A 58 -17.05 -8.34 -18.44
N ASN A 59 -15.97 -9.01 -18.83
CA ASN A 59 -15.09 -9.68 -17.87
C ASN A 59 -14.18 -8.66 -17.19
N PRO A 60 -13.94 -8.77 -15.88
CA PRO A 60 -13.01 -7.89 -15.19
C PRO A 60 -11.58 -8.14 -15.68
N VAL A 61 -10.93 -7.08 -16.13
CA VAL A 61 -9.50 -7.05 -16.48
C VAL A 61 -8.69 -6.51 -15.30
N LEU A 62 -9.25 -5.52 -14.61
CA LEU A 62 -8.75 -4.99 -13.35
C LEU A 62 -9.91 -4.91 -12.38
N THR A 63 -9.73 -5.42 -11.17
CA THR A 63 -10.74 -5.35 -10.09
C THR A 63 -10.14 -4.60 -8.92
N ASP A 64 -10.82 -3.56 -8.46
CA ASP A 64 -10.43 -2.77 -7.29
C ASP A 64 -8.95 -2.32 -7.36
N HIS A 65 -8.50 -1.94 -8.56
CA HIS A 65 -7.12 -1.57 -8.81
C HIS A 65 -6.82 -0.20 -8.20
N VAL A 66 -5.73 -0.10 -7.45
CA VAL A 66 -5.28 1.13 -6.79
C VAL A 66 -4.28 1.86 -7.69
N MET A 67 -4.52 3.14 -7.96
CA MET A 67 -3.61 3.98 -8.74
C MET A 67 -3.59 5.43 -8.22
N THR A 68 -2.60 6.23 -8.63
CA THR A 68 -2.60 7.68 -8.38
C THR A 68 -2.97 8.46 -9.63
N ALA A 69 -3.22 9.76 -9.49
CA ALA A 69 -3.36 10.67 -10.62
C ALA A 69 -2.10 10.77 -11.50
N GLU A 70 -0.92 10.39 -10.97
CA GLU A 70 0.36 10.46 -11.67
C GLU A 70 0.74 9.13 -12.36
N THR A 71 0.12 8.02 -11.94
CA THR A 71 0.44 6.69 -12.43
C THR A 71 -0.53 6.31 -13.55
N PRO A 72 -0.09 6.11 -14.80
CA PRO A 72 -0.98 5.64 -15.86
C PRO A 72 -1.43 4.21 -15.62
N LEU A 73 -2.62 3.89 -16.09
CA LEU A 73 -3.11 2.53 -16.16
C LEU A 73 -2.54 1.84 -17.40
N ASN A 74 -1.92 0.67 -17.25
CA ASN A 74 -1.37 -0.08 -18.38
C ASN A 74 -2.36 -1.14 -18.85
N LEU A 75 -2.96 -0.93 -20.03
CA LEU A 75 -3.92 -1.86 -20.64
C LEU A 75 -3.46 -2.28 -22.04
N PRO A 76 -3.64 -3.54 -22.46
CA PRO A 76 -3.49 -3.92 -23.86
C PRO A 76 -4.40 -3.11 -24.78
N ALA A 77 -4.10 -3.11 -26.09
CA ALA A 77 -5.03 -2.53 -27.05
C ALA A 77 -6.35 -3.32 -27.05
N GLY A 78 -7.48 -2.62 -27.01
CA GLY A 78 -8.79 -3.24 -26.85
C GLY A 78 -9.89 -2.24 -26.52
N HIS A 79 -11.07 -2.77 -26.27
CA HIS A 79 -12.27 -2.02 -25.93
C HIS A 79 -12.71 -2.37 -24.51
N TYR A 80 -12.98 -1.35 -23.70
CA TYR A 80 -13.10 -1.47 -22.25
C TYR A 80 -14.24 -0.61 -21.69
N THR A 81 -14.67 -0.95 -20.47
CA THR A 81 -15.60 -0.15 -19.67
C THR A 81 -15.07 0.04 -18.26
N ILE A 82 -15.37 1.19 -17.64
CA ILE A 82 -15.15 1.40 -16.19
C ILE A 82 -16.47 1.14 -15.47
N SER A 83 -16.47 0.21 -14.53
CA SER A 83 -17.67 -0.18 -13.79
C SER A 83 -17.72 0.33 -12.35
N ASP A 84 -16.56 0.58 -11.75
CA ASP A 84 -16.42 1.19 -10.43
C ASP A 84 -15.28 2.23 -10.47
N PHE A 85 -15.50 3.38 -9.83
CA PHE A 85 -14.47 4.39 -9.64
C PHE A 85 -14.73 5.19 -8.36
N ALA A 86 -13.73 5.22 -7.47
CA ALA A 86 -13.75 5.97 -6.24
C ALA A 86 -12.42 6.69 -6.02
N VAL A 87 -12.46 7.86 -5.40
CA VAL A 87 -11.28 8.53 -4.84
C VAL A 87 -11.27 8.27 -3.34
N VAL A 88 -10.19 7.69 -2.86
CA VAL A 88 -10.04 7.21 -1.50
C VAL A 88 -8.86 7.93 -0.86
N ASN A 89 -8.98 8.24 0.42
CA ASN A 89 -7.88 8.71 1.26
C ASN A 89 -7.98 7.96 2.59
N ASP A 90 -6.87 7.36 3.01
CA ASP A 90 -6.84 6.35 4.06
C ASP A 90 -7.89 5.25 3.80
N ASP A 91 -8.91 5.17 4.66
CA ASP A 91 -10.01 4.19 4.63
C ASP A 91 -11.37 4.84 4.28
N GLN A 92 -11.35 6.06 3.73
CA GLN A 92 -12.56 6.81 3.41
C GLN A 92 -12.69 7.07 1.92
N VAL A 93 -13.86 6.70 1.37
CA VAL A 93 -14.25 7.16 0.03
C VAL A 93 -14.62 8.63 0.12
N LEU A 94 -13.74 9.48 -0.37
CA LEU A 94 -13.97 10.92 -0.44
C LEU A 94 -14.97 11.25 -1.54
N MET A 95 -14.78 10.64 -2.71
CA MET A 95 -15.60 10.88 -3.89
C MET A 95 -15.84 9.58 -4.67
N ALA A 96 -16.93 9.52 -5.42
CA ALA A 96 -17.22 8.40 -6.29
C ALA A 96 -17.86 8.87 -7.60
N ALA A 97 -17.64 8.11 -8.66
CA ALA A 97 -18.36 8.33 -9.91
C ALA A 97 -19.68 7.55 -9.85
N PRO A 98 -20.84 8.20 -10.07
CA PRO A 98 -22.13 7.52 -10.05
C PRO A 98 -22.25 6.56 -11.24
N LYS A 99 -22.86 5.39 -11.03
CA LYS A 99 -23.15 4.42 -12.08
C LYS A 99 -24.31 4.88 -12.95
N GLN A 100 -24.30 4.53 -14.24
CA GLN A 100 -25.43 4.79 -15.12
C GLN A 100 -26.73 4.21 -14.51
N GLY A 101 -27.81 4.98 -14.57
CA GLY A 101 -29.12 4.61 -14.01
C GLY A 101 -29.26 4.87 -12.50
N SER A 102 -28.20 5.26 -11.79
CA SER A 102 -28.29 5.69 -10.39
C SER A 102 -28.95 7.07 -10.24
N ARG A 103 -29.39 7.40 -9.02
CA ARG A 103 -30.05 8.68 -8.72
C ARG A 103 -29.15 9.89 -9.03
N LEU A 104 -27.85 9.76 -8.76
CA LEU A 104 -26.85 10.81 -8.97
C LEU A 104 -26.22 10.78 -10.37
N ALA A 105 -26.57 9.84 -11.24
CA ALA A 105 -26.05 9.79 -12.62
C ALA A 105 -26.32 11.07 -13.42
N GLN A 106 -27.43 11.76 -13.13
CA GLN A 106 -27.81 13.03 -13.77
C GLN A 106 -27.01 14.25 -13.27
N SER A 107 -26.25 14.10 -12.18
CA SER A 107 -25.46 15.19 -11.58
C SER A 107 -24.05 15.27 -12.18
N VAL A 108 -23.71 14.38 -13.10
CA VAL A 108 -22.45 14.36 -13.83
C VAL A 108 -22.71 14.39 -15.34
N ARG A 109 -21.71 14.73 -16.15
CA ARG A 109 -21.87 14.73 -17.61
C ARG A 109 -21.78 13.32 -18.17
N ARG A 110 -20.95 12.47 -17.55
CA ARG A 110 -20.76 11.07 -17.95
C ARG A 110 -20.68 10.14 -16.74
N ALA A 111 -21.80 9.50 -16.40
CA ALA A 111 -21.85 8.45 -15.38
C ALA A 111 -21.12 7.18 -15.85
N LEU A 112 -20.62 6.35 -14.92
CA LEU A 112 -19.87 5.10 -15.22
C LEU A 112 -20.70 4.09 -16.03
N GLY A 113 -19.99 3.11 -16.63
CA GLY A 113 -20.55 2.15 -17.58
C GLY A 113 -20.35 2.55 -19.04
N TYR A 114 -19.63 3.64 -19.29
CA TYR A 114 -19.29 4.06 -20.63
C TYR A 114 -18.08 3.31 -21.19
N GLU A 115 -18.06 3.20 -22.51
CA GLU A 115 -17.00 2.52 -23.27
C GLU A 115 -15.85 3.46 -23.64
N PHE A 116 -14.64 2.89 -23.73
CA PHE A 116 -13.45 3.54 -24.26
C PHE A 116 -12.54 2.54 -24.98
N ASP A 117 -11.78 3.03 -25.97
CA ASP A 117 -10.82 2.24 -26.73
C ASP A 117 -9.39 2.58 -26.30
N VAL A 118 -8.55 1.55 -26.20
CA VAL A 118 -7.11 1.65 -26.05
C VAL A 118 -6.49 1.24 -27.39
N THR A 119 -5.83 2.17 -28.07
CA THR A 119 -5.18 1.91 -29.36
C THR A 119 -3.66 2.02 -29.24
N PRO A 120 -2.88 1.28 -30.06
CA PRO A 120 -1.41 1.34 -30.00
C PRO A 120 -0.78 2.68 -30.39
N GLU A 121 -1.53 3.53 -31.11
CA GLU A 121 -0.98 4.70 -31.80
C GLU A 121 -1.21 6.01 -31.04
N THR A 122 -2.24 6.07 -30.20
CA THR A 122 -2.63 7.27 -29.48
C THR A 122 -2.78 6.97 -27.99
N GLY A 123 -2.02 7.67 -27.15
CA GLY A 123 -2.21 7.62 -25.71
C GLY A 123 -3.68 7.91 -25.37
N THR A 124 -4.27 7.07 -24.52
CA THR A 124 -5.68 7.22 -24.13
C THR A 124 -5.76 8.08 -22.88
N ALA A 125 -6.61 9.10 -22.89
CA ALA A 125 -6.84 9.95 -21.72
C ALA A 125 -8.33 9.89 -21.33
N LEU A 126 -8.59 9.57 -20.08
CA LEU A 126 -9.91 9.49 -19.49
C LEU A 126 -10.08 10.59 -18.45
N THR A 127 -11.23 11.26 -18.48
CA THR A 127 -11.65 12.17 -17.42
C THR A 127 -12.94 11.65 -16.83
N ILE A 128 -12.92 11.30 -15.54
CA ILE A 128 -14.05 10.71 -14.82
C ILE A 128 -14.72 11.79 -13.98
N ASP A 129 -16.01 12.03 -14.19
CA ASP A 129 -16.78 12.95 -13.36
C ASP A 129 -17.11 12.27 -12.01
N VAL A 130 -16.72 12.91 -10.90
CA VAL A 130 -16.93 12.39 -9.55
C VAL A 130 -17.74 13.36 -8.70
N LEU A 131 -18.45 12.83 -7.69
CA LEU A 131 -19.17 13.63 -6.69
C LEU A 131 -18.68 13.27 -5.29
N GLN A 132 -18.82 14.21 -4.35
CA GLN A 132 -18.52 14.01 -2.93
C GLN A 132 -19.39 12.89 -2.35
N ALA A 133 -18.74 11.89 -1.74
CA ALA A 133 -19.39 10.70 -1.22
C ALA A 133 -19.69 10.78 0.29
N ALA A 134 -18.87 11.51 1.06
CA ALA A 134 -18.94 11.53 2.53
C ALA A 134 -20.30 11.99 3.11
N SER A 135 -21.11 12.73 2.35
CA SER A 135 -22.42 13.25 2.79
C SER A 135 -23.62 12.61 2.10
N GLN A 136 -23.41 11.56 1.33
CA GLN A 136 -24.41 10.96 0.45
C GLN A 136 -24.63 9.49 0.78
N ASN A 137 -25.80 8.94 0.44
CA ASN A 137 -26.03 7.50 0.55
C ASN A 137 -25.33 6.80 -0.62
N VAL A 138 -24.56 5.76 -0.33
CA VAL A 138 -23.84 4.94 -1.32
C VAL A 138 -24.76 4.38 -2.41
N ALA A 139 -26.00 4.05 -2.06
CA ALA A 139 -27.01 3.58 -3.00
C ALA A 139 -27.41 4.63 -4.05
N ASP A 140 -27.27 5.92 -3.75
CA ASP A 140 -27.60 7.00 -4.69
C ASP A 140 -26.62 7.09 -5.86
N PHE A 141 -25.40 6.59 -5.65
CA PHE A 141 -24.39 6.40 -6.68
C PHE A 141 -24.57 5.09 -7.45
N GLY A 142 -25.50 4.22 -7.05
CA GLY A 142 -25.71 2.90 -7.65
C GLY A 142 -24.79 1.80 -7.11
N TYR A 143 -24.13 2.02 -5.97
CA TYR A 143 -23.33 1.01 -5.29
C TYR A 143 -24.12 0.41 -4.13
N THR A 144 -23.98 -0.90 -3.89
CA THR A 144 -24.54 -1.53 -2.68
C THR A 144 -23.75 -1.16 -1.44
N ALA A 145 -22.43 -1.08 -1.60
CA ALA A 145 -21.44 -0.57 -0.68
C ALA A 145 -20.21 -0.16 -1.51
N PHE A 146 -19.39 0.75 -1.01
CA PHE A 146 -18.07 0.93 -1.59
C PHE A 146 -17.21 -0.25 -1.18
N LYS A 147 -16.76 -1.02 -2.17
CA LYS A 147 -15.77 -2.07 -1.95
C LYS A 147 -14.43 -1.39 -1.86
N LEU A 148 -14.03 -0.97 -0.66
CA LEU A 148 -12.63 -0.66 -0.44
C LEU A 148 -11.88 -2.00 -0.41
N PRO A 149 -10.61 -2.09 -0.84
CA PRO A 149 -9.80 -3.23 -0.48
C PRO A 149 -9.68 -3.22 1.04
N PHE A 150 -10.58 -3.94 1.71
CA PHE A 150 -10.85 -3.78 3.15
C PHE A 150 -9.68 -4.19 4.04
N PHE A 151 -8.58 -4.69 3.46
CA PHE A 151 -7.37 -5.12 4.17
C PHE A 151 -6.15 -4.85 3.30
N ALA A 152 -5.74 -3.58 3.21
CA ALA A 152 -4.54 -3.20 2.47
C ALA A 152 -3.50 -2.57 3.39
N LEU A 153 -2.25 -3.00 3.25
CA LEU A 153 -1.07 -2.27 3.71
C LEU A 153 -0.51 -1.51 2.51
N THR A 154 -0.63 -0.19 2.53
CA THR A 154 -0.14 0.67 1.44
C THR A 154 1.15 1.39 1.84
N MET A 155 2.06 1.53 0.89
CA MET A 155 3.32 2.24 1.04
C MET A 155 3.55 3.12 -0.17
N ARG A 156 3.85 4.41 0.03
CA ARG A 156 4.35 5.30 -1.01
C ARG A 156 5.86 5.35 -0.91
N THR A 157 6.57 5.03 -1.98
CA THR A 157 8.04 5.02 -1.98
C THR A 157 8.60 5.72 -3.21
N ARG A 158 9.77 6.37 -3.06
CA ARG A 158 10.56 6.86 -4.18
C ARG A 158 11.65 5.85 -4.51
N VAL A 159 11.53 5.16 -5.64
CA VAL A 159 12.45 4.11 -6.05
C VAL A 159 13.39 4.61 -7.14
N VAL A 160 14.66 4.21 -7.07
CA VAL A 160 15.65 4.45 -8.14
C VAL A 160 15.82 3.19 -8.97
N ASP A 161 16.19 2.08 -8.33
CA ASP A 161 16.44 0.80 -9.00
C ASP A 161 15.51 -0.31 -8.47
N PHE A 162 15.49 -0.52 -7.15
CA PHE A 162 14.65 -1.54 -6.51
C PHE A 162 14.14 -1.07 -5.15
N PHE A 163 13.09 -1.73 -4.66
CA PHE A 163 12.57 -1.58 -3.30
C PHE A 163 12.49 -2.95 -2.64
N ASP A 164 12.81 -3.00 -1.35
CA ASP A 164 12.70 -4.21 -0.56
C ASP A 164 12.09 -3.93 0.82
N PHE A 165 11.37 -4.92 1.32
CA PHE A 165 10.85 -4.97 2.67
C PHE A 165 10.66 -6.44 3.06
N SER A 166 10.39 -6.72 4.33
CA SER A 166 9.98 -8.05 4.74
C SER A 166 8.77 -8.04 5.65
N LEU A 167 7.98 -9.10 5.52
CA LEU A 167 6.80 -9.37 6.35
C LEU A 167 6.94 -10.73 7.03
N VAL A 168 6.45 -10.82 8.26
CA VAL A 168 6.19 -12.08 8.97
C VAL A 168 4.69 -12.18 9.21
N GLY A 169 4.13 -13.36 9.11
CA GLY A 169 2.71 -13.60 9.36
C GLY A 169 2.28 -14.99 8.92
N THR A 170 1.00 -15.16 8.64
CA THR A 170 0.47 -16.38 8.03
C THR A 170 -0.57 -16.02 6.98
N GLY A 171 -0.75 -16.87 5.97
CA GLY A 171 -1.79 -16.67 4.96
C GLY A 171 -1.24 -16.22 3.63
N LEU A 172 -2.13 -15.87 2.72
CA LEU A 172 -1.83 -15.52 1.35
C LEU A 172 -1.95 -14.02 1.14
N ILE A 173 -0.89 -13.41 0.62
CA ILE A 173 -0.91 -11.99 0.23
C ILE A 173 -0.52 -11.81 -1.24
N TYR A 174 -0.91 -10.66 -1.77
CA TYR A 174 -0.53 -10.19 -3.08
C TYR A 174 0.11 -8.80 -2.92
N VAL A 175 1.29 -8.62 -3.49
CA VAL A 175 2.01 -7.34 -3.50
C VAL A 175 1.88 -6.76 -4.89
N SER A 176 1.10 -5.69 -5.03
CA SER A 176 1.12 -4.84 -6.22
C SER A 176 2.23 -3.81 -6.08
N TRP A 177 3.18 -3.82 -7.01
CA TRP A 177 4.36 -2.95 -6.97
C TRP A 177 4.11 -1.55 -7.55
N GLY A 178 2.89 -1.27 -8.02
CA GLY A 178 2.52 0.05 -8.55
C GLY A 178 3.03 0.34 -9.97
N ASP A 179 3.75 -0.59 -10.61
CA ASP A 179 4.18 -0.53 -12.01
C ASP A 179 3.38 -1.47 -12.94
N GLY A 180 2.32 -2.08 -12.40
CA GLY A 180 1.48 -3.06 -13.08
C GLY A 180 1.86 -4.51 -12.77
N ILE A 181 2.97 -4.75 -12.07
CA ILE A 181 3.37 -6.10 -11.63
C ILE A 181 2.70 -6.40 -10.28
N ILE A 182 2.16 -7.61 -10.17
CA ILE A 182 1.60 -8.18 -8.96
C ILE A 182 2.28 -9.51 -8.70
N GLU A 183 2.77 -9.69 -7.48
CA GLU A 183 3.40 -10.93 -7.04
C GLU A 183 2.63 -11.52 -5.86
N GLN A 184 2.60 -12.85 -5.80
CA GLN A 184 1.92 -13.59 -4.75
C GLN A 184 2.94 -14.13 -3.75
N TYR A 185 2.63 -14.04 -2.47
CA TYR A 185 3.47 -14.56 -1.39
C TYR A 185 2.64 -15.34 -0.38
N ASP A 186 3.09 -16.55 -0.05
CA ASP A 186 2.60 -17.31 1.11
C ASP A 186 3.40 -16.87 2.35
N LEU A 187 2.75 -16.16 3.28
CA LEU A 187 3.39 -15.72 4.51
C LEU A 187 3.69 -16.90 5.42
N ALA A 188 4.92 -16.91 5.92
CA ALA A 188 5.42 -17.84 6.93
C ALA A 188 5.69 -17.12 8.26
N SER A 189 5.81 -17.92 9.34
CA SER A 189 6.22 -17.46 10.68
C SER A 189 7.69 -17.00 10.76
N THR A 190 8.36 -16.88 9.61
CA THR A 190 9.71 -16.35 9.43
C THR A 190 9.66 -15.24 8.39
N ALA A 191 10.66 -14.36 8.37
CA ALA A 191 10.70 -13.23 7.46
C ALA A 191 10.63 -13.66 5.99
N ASN A 192 9.65 -13.11 5.28
CA ASN A 192 9.48 -13.23 3.83
C ASN A 192 10.04 -11.95 3.21
N TYR A 193 11.18 -12.06 2.55
CA TYR A 193 11.81 -10.91 1.88
C TYR A 193 11.16 -10.68 0.53
N MET A 194 10.62 -9.49 0.33
CA MET A 194 9.96 -9.06 -0.89
C MET A 194 10.88 -8.04 -1.54
N THR A 195 11.20 -8.24 -2.81
CA THR A 195 12.13 -7.37 -3.52
C THR A 195 11.67 -7.24 -4.96
N HIS A 196 11.61 -5.99 -5.44
CA HIS A 196 11.20 -5.71 -6.81
C HIS A 196 12.06 -4.64 -7.46
N SER A 197 12.44 -4.90 -8.70
CA SER A 197 13.24 -3.99 -9.52
C SER A 197 12.34 -3.24 -10.49
N TYR A 198 12.53 -1.93 -10.58
CA TYR A 198 11.75 -1.05 -11.44
C TYR A 198 12.54 -0.69 -12.69
N ALA A 199 11.87 -0.65 -13.83
CA ALA A 199 12.50 -0.26 -15.09
C ALA A 199 12.84 1.23 -15.16
N LEU A 200 12.15 2.05 -14.35
CA LEU A 200 12.32 3.50 -14.29
C LEU A 200 12.36 3.94 -12.84
N ALA A 201 13.19 4.95 -12.55
CA ALA A 201 13.12 5.64 -11.27
C ALA A 201 11.82 6.45 -11.18
N GLY A 202 11.18 6.46 -10.01
CA GLY A 202 9.86 7.05 -9.87
C GLY A 202 9.32 7.04 -8.44
N VAL A 203 8.09 7.51 -8.31
CA VAL A 203 7.29 7.34 -7.09
C VAL A 203 6.26 6.25 -7.37
N TYR A 204 6.22 5.26 -6.49
CA TYR A 204 5.37 4.09 -6.61
C TYR A 204 4.50 3.95 -5.37
N ILE A 205 3.27 3.50 -5.57
CA ILE A 205 2.41 3.02 -4.49
C ILE A 205 2.43 1.51 -4.52
N ILE A 206 3.00 0.95 -3.47
CA ILE A 206 3.02 -0.49 -3.24
C ILE A 206 1.83 -0.81 -2.36
N THR A 207 1.04 -1.78 -2.80
CA THR A 207 -0.17 -2.21 -2.08
C THR A 207 -0.06 -3.69 -1.79
N VAL A 208 -0.05 -4.04 -0.51
CA VAL A 208 -0.19 -5.43 -0.06
C VAL A 208 -1.65 -5.67 0.26
N ILE A 209 -2.26 -6.67 -0.37
CA ILE A 209 -3.64 -7.12 -0.13
C ILE A 209 -3.68 -8.61 0.22
N GLY A 210 -4.83 -9.11 0.67
CA GLY A 210 -5.01 -10.50 1.09
C GLY A 210 -5.11 -10.59 2.61
N ASP A 211 -4.41 -11.55 3.21
CA ASP A 211 -4.39 -11.79 4.67
C ASP A 211 -3.51 -10.76 5.42
N VAL A 212 -3.71 -9.46 5.16
CA VAL A 212 -2.94 -8.35 5.77
C VAL A 212 -3.14 -8.26 7.28
N ASP A 213 -4.33 -8.63 7.75
CA ASP A 213 -4.67 -8.69 9.17
C ASP A 213 -3.91 -9.77 9.94
N GLN A 214 -3.26 -10.70 9.23
CA GLN A 214 -2.40 -11.76 9.77
C GLN A 214 -0.90 -11.41 9.75
N ILE A 215 -0.52 -10.21 9.30
CA ILE A 215 0.87 -9.73 9.35
C ILE A 215 1.23 -9.40 10.80
N THR A 216 2.27 -10.03 11.33
CA THR A 216 2.78 -9.82 12.69
C THR A 216 4.01 -8.92 12.73
N ASP A 217 4.82 -8.90 11.67
CA ASP A 217 6.06 -8.13 11.67
C ASP A 217 6.23 -7.39 10.35
N PHE A 218 6.68 -6.14 10.41
CA PHE A 218 7.06 -5.34 9.25
C PHE A 218 8.50 -4.85 9.42
N TYR A 219 9.32 -5.00 8.37
CA TYR A 219 10.70 -4.53 8.37
C TYR A 219 11.07 -3.82 7.06
N SER A 220 11.63 -2.61 7.18
CA SER A 220 12.23 -1.83 6.10
C SER A 220 13.31 -0.88 6.66
N PHE A 221 14.59 -1.18 6.43
CA PHE A 221 15.72 -0.38 6.93
C PHE A 221 16.69 0.00 5.80
N TYR A 222 17.54 0.99 6.05
CA TYR A 222 18.70 1.35 5.21
C TYR A 222 18.39 2.02 3.86
N GLY A 223 17.13 2.32 3.56
CA GLY A 223 16.76 3.32 2.56
C GLY A 223 16.84 2.90 1.10
N ASN A 224 16.77 1.59 0.81
CA ASN A 224 16.46 1.11 -0.53
C ASN A 224 14.98 1.45 -0.83
N GLY A 225 14.77 2.64 -1.39
CA GLY A 225 13.44 3.22 -1.67
C GLY A 225 12.77 3.82 -0.42
N PRO A 226 13.07 5.09 -0.07
CA PRO A 226 12.45 5.80 1.04
C PRO A 226 10.92 5.72 1.05
N VAL A 227 10.34 5.23 2.13
CA VAL A 227 8.88 5.14 2.33
C VAL A 227 8.36 6.48 2.82
N SER A 228 7.74 7.28 1.96
CA SER A 228 7.20 8.60 2.32
C SER A 228 5.86 8.56 3.05
N SER A 229 5.09 7.49 2.90
CA SER A 229 3.86 7.22 3.64
C SER A 229 3.63 5.71 3.76
N ILE A 230 3.02 5.29 4.87
CA ILE A 230 2.67 3.89 5.13
C ILE A 230 1.39 3.82 5.95
N ASN A 231 0.46 2.93 5.57
CA ASN A 231 -0.79 2.73 6.29
C ASN A 231 -0.87 1.33 6.90
N PHE A 232 -0.84 1.25 8.23
CA PHE A 232 -0.98 0.01 9.00
C PHE A 232 -2.40 -0.23 9.51
N SER A 233 -3.42 0.51 9.05
CA SER A 233 -4.77 0.50 9.63
C SER A 233 -5.42 -0.88 9.67
N HIS A 234 -5.03 -1.78 8.76
CA HIS A 234 -5.55 -3.15 8.64
C HIS A 234 -4.59 -4.23 9.13
N ALA A 235 -3.36 -3.90 9.51
CA ALA A 235 -2.40 -4.85 10.06
C ALA A 235 -2.67 -5.09 11.56
N THR A 236 -3.85 -5.63 11.88
CA THR A 236 -4.33 -5.71 13.27
C THR A 236 -3.57 -6.72 14.14
N ALA A 237 -2.92 -7.73 13.52
CA ALA A 237 -2.05 -8.67 14.22
C ALA A 237 -0.60 -8.15 14.41
N LEU A 238 -0.29 -6.92 13.99
CA LEU A 238 1.08 -6.39 14.01
C LEU A 238 1.62 -6.27 15.44
N ARG A 239 2.78 -6.90 15.66
CA ARG A 239 3.52 -6.99 16.92
C ARG A 239 4.85 -6.24 16.85
N ASP A 240 5.55 -6.33 15.71
CA ASP A 240 6.87 -5.73 15.50
C ASP A 240 6.87 -4.82 14.27
N VAL A 241 7.19 -3.54 14.47
CA VAL A 241 7.38 -2.58 13.36
C VAL A 241 8.78 -2.01 13.40
N ARG A 242 9.52 -2.26 12.32
CA ARG A 242 10.89 -1.79 12.14
C ARG A 242 10.98 -0.99 10.85
N LEU A 243 11.11 0.33 11.00
CA LEU A 243 11.24 1.24 9.87
C LEU A 243 12.25 2.32 10.25
N GLY A 244 13.44 2.37 9.66
CA GLY A 244 14.43 3.34 10.12
C GLY A 244 15.69 3.47 9.28
N LEU A 245 16.53 4.42 9.66
CA LEU A 245 17.80 4.76 9.02
C LEU A 245 17.61 5.09 7.53
N THR A 246 16.55 5.82 7.22
CA THR A 246 16.17 6.25 5.88
C THR A 246 15.32 7.50 5.96
N ALA A 247 15.19 8.22 4.84
CA ALA A 247 14.01 9.04 4.65
C ALA A 247 12.76 8.13 4.78
N GLY A 248 11.84 8.53 5.65
CA GLY A 248 10.62 7.80 6.01
C GLY A 248 9.39 8.71 6.00
N PRO A 249 8.28 8.26 6.60
CA PRO A 249 7.06 9.05 6.63
C PRO A 249 7.15 10.19 7.64
N THR A 250 6.42 11.28 7.36
CA THR A 250 6.25 12.39 8.32
C THR A 250 5.34 11.99 9.48
N ARG A 251 4.41 11.07 9.24
CA ARG A 251 3.46 10.55 10.22
C ARG A 251 3.40 9.03 10.12
N VAL A 252 3.49 8.35 11.27
CA VAL A 252 3.17 6.92 11.38
C VAL A 252 2.01 6.75 12.34
N ASN A 253 0.95 6.10 11.86
CA ASN A 253 -0.22 5.80 12.66
C ASN A 253 -0.31 4.29 12.94
N LEU A 254 -0.09 3.90 14.19
CA LEU A 254 -0.18 2.53 14.68
C LEU A 254 -1.40 2.33 15.60
N SER A 255 -2.33 3.29 15.64
CA SER A 255 -3.45 3.25 16.59
C SER A 255 -4.38 2.04 16.46
N ASN A 256 -4.37 1.37 15.30
CA ASN A 256 -5.16 0.17 15.01
C ASN A 256 -4.37 -1.15 15.20
N CYS A 257 -3.18 -1.10 15.80
CA CYS A 257 -2.31 -2.27 16.00
C CYS A 257 -2.22 -2.62 17.49
N PRO A 258 -3.27 -3.21 18.12
CA PRO A 258 -3.33 -3.41 19.57
C PRO A 258 -2.33 -4.44 20.10
N ASN A 259 -1.76 -5.27 19.23
CA ASN A 259 -0.82 -6.34 19.58
C ASN A 259 0.64 -5.89 19.59
N LEU A 260 0.92 -4.59 19.43
CA LEU A 260 2.28 -4.09 19.35
C LEU A 260 3.11 -4.37 20.61
N GLU A 261 4.33 -4.83 20.37
CA GLU A 261 5.37 -5.19 21.33
C GLU A 261 6.69 -4.46 21.05
N VAL A 262 6.98 -4.21 19.77
CA VAL A 262 8.22 -3.58 19.31
C VAL A 262 7.92 -2.49 18.30
N VAL A 263 8.46 -1.29 18.56
CA VAL A 263 8.45 -0.15 17.63
C VAL A 263 9.88 0.37 17.48
N ASN A 264 10.52 0.09 16.35
CA ASN A 264 11.91 0.48 16.11
C ASN A 264 12.00 1.40 14.89
N MET A 265 12.00 2.71 15.15
CA MET A 265 12.02 3.77 14.15
C MET A 265 13.13 4.83 14.30
N PRO A 266 14.41 4.42 14.41
CA PRO A 266 15.51 5.35 14.53
C PRO A 266 15.81 6.04 13.20
N GLY A 267 16.30 7.28 13.26
CA GLY A 267 16.90 7.99 12.14
C GLY A 267 15.95 8.21 10.96
N ILE A 268 14.71 8.62 11.22
CA ILE A 268 13.77 9.12 10.21
C ILE A 268 13.69 10.65 10.31
N PRO A 269 14.45 11.42 9.51
CA PRO A 269 14.63 12.86 9.72
C PRO A 269 13.34 13.68 9.75
N GLN A 270 12.33 13.28 8.98
CA GLN A 270 11.05 13.97 8.85
C GLN A 270 9.93 13.45 9.75
N LEU A 271 10.16 12.37 10.52
CA LEU A 271 9.13 11.83 11.41
C LEU A 271 8.74 12.90 12.44
N ALA A 272 7.53 13.41 12.33
CA ALA A 272 6.98 14.48 13.14
C ALA A 272 5.78 14.02 13.98
N THR A 273 5.22 12.84 13.70
CA THR A 273 4.10 12.28 14.48
C THR A 273 4.16 10.77 14.50
N LEU A 274 4.08 10.18 15.70
CA LEU A 274 3.91 8.76 15.92
C LEU A 274 2.69 8.54 16.83
N LEU A 275 1.67 7.87 16.30
CA LEU A 275 0.46 7.54 17.07
C LEU A 275 0.52 6.07 17.47
N LEU A 276 0.55 5.80 18.77
CA LEU A 276 0.51 4.46 19.34
C LEU A 276 -0.94 4.02 19.63
N PRO A 277 -1.23 2.71 19.65
CA PRO A 277 -2.52 2.18 20.10
C PRO A 277 -2.78 2.57 21.56
N THR A 278 -4.05 2.66 21.95
CA THR A 278 -4.43 3.02 23.33
C THR A 278 -4.14 1.90 24.33
N SER A 279 -4.16 0.64 23.88
CA SER A 279 -3.82 -0.56 24.64
C SER A 279 -2.79 -1.38 23.88
N HIS A 280 -1.67 -1.73 24.53
CA HIS A 280 -0.59 -2.52 23.92
C HIS A 280 0.35 -3.17 24.94
N HIS A 281 1.32 -3.95 24.44
CA HIS A 281 2.39 -4.57 25.23
C HIS A 281 3.79 -4.15 24.77
N ILE A 282 3.93 -2.94 24.19
CA ILE A 282 5.22 -2.39 23.76
C ILE A 282 6.22 -2.41 24.92
N TYR A 283 7.25 -3.24 24.78
CA TYR A 283 8.39 -3.31 25.70
C TYR A 283 9.67 -2.77 25.05
N PHE A 284 9.68 -2.57 23.73
CA PHE A 284 10.80 -1.95 23.03
C PHE A 284 10.28 -0.81 22.15
N ILE A 285 10.76 0.40 22.41
CA ILE A 285 10.53 1.55 21.55
C ILE A 285 11.83 2.33 21.30
N SER A 286 12.17 2.52 20.04
CA SER A 286 13.31 3.33 19.62
C SER A 286 12.84 4.35 18.61
N ILE A 287 12.93 5.61 18.95
CA ILE A 287 12.62 6.76 18.09
C ILE A 287 13.79 7.72 18.04
N SER A 288 15.02 7.23 18.28
CA SER A 288 16.21 8.08 18.27
C SER A 288 16.42 8.76 16.91
N GLY A 289 16.94 9.98 16.92
CA GLY A 289 16.96 10.90 15.79
C GLY A 289 18.18 10.76 14.90
N PRO A 290 18.40 11.68 13.96
CA PRO A 290 17.62 12.89 13.78
C PRO A 290 16.19 12.58 13.33
N ASN A 291 15.22 13.29 13.89
CA ASN A 291 13.82 13.33 13.44
C ASN A 291 13.18 14.68 13.79
N ALA A 292 11.90 14.86 13.48
CA ALA A 292 11.15 16.10 13.63
C ALA A 292 10.12 16.07 14.78
N LEU A 293 10.20 15.07 15.68
CA LEU A 293 9.33 15.02 16.86
C LEU A 293 9.66 16.18 17.80
N ASN A 294 8.62 16.85 18.31
CA ASN A 294 8.77 17.94 19.27
C ASN A 294 8.41 17.48 20.70
N THR A 295 8.51 18.38 21.68
CA THR A 295 8.19 18.07 23.09
C THR A 295 6.78 17.51 23.29
N ALA A 296 5.78 18.02 22.58
CA ALA A 296 4.41 17.52 22.71
C ALA A 296 4.27 16.07 22.20
N ASP A 297 4.99 15.71 21.13
CA ASP A 297 5.00 14.35 20.61
C ASP A 297 5.70 13.38 21.56
N ILE A 298 6.86 13.77 22.10
CA ILE A 298 7.61 12.99 23.10
C ILE A 298 6.79 12.80 24.38
N ASP A 299 6.10 13.84 24.84
CA ASP A 299 5.18 13.76 25.97
C ASP A 299 4.03 12.78 25.69
N ALA A 300 3.40 12.85 24.51
CA ALA A 300 2.31 11.96 24.13
C ALA A 300 2.74 10.48 24.07
N ILE A 301 3.87 10.20 23.43
CA ILE A 301 4.46 8.84 23.33
C ILE A 301 4.79 8.31 24.73
N THR A 302 5.48 9.11 25.55
CA THR A 302 5.87 8.71 26.90
C THR A 302 4.65 8.46 27.79
N ASN A 303 3.62 9.30 27.70
CA ASN A 303 2.38 9.13 28.46
C ASN A 303 1.68 7.82 28.10
N ASN A 304 1.64 7.47 26.82
CA ASN A 304 1.04 6.24 26.32
C ASN A 304 1.83 5.00 26.77
N ILE A 305 3.16 5.02 26.65
CA ILE A 305 4.06 3.94 27.14
C ILE A 305 3.90 3.77 28.66
N TYR A 306 3.97 4.86 29.43
CA TYR A 306 3.79 4.81 30.89
C TYR A 306 2.44 4.23 31.29
N ALA A 307 1.34 4.68 30.67
CA ALA A 307 0.01 4.19 31.01
C ALA A 307 -0.14 2.67 30.77
N ASN A 308 0.38 2.17 29.63
CA ASN A 308 0.35 0.74 29.32
C ASN A 308 1.30 -0.07 30.21
N THR A 309 2.46 0.48 30.58
CA THR A 309 3.36 -0.13 31.55
C THR A 309 2.70 -0.34 32.91
N VAL A 310 2.01 0.67 33.41
CA VAL A 310 1.26 0.59 34.68
C VAL A 310 0.10 -0.40 34.56
N ALA A 311 -0.71 -0.29 33.51
CA ALA A 311 -1.90 -1.10 33.33
C ALA A 311 -1.59 -2.60 33.13
N ASN A 312 -0.53 -2.91 32.37
CA ASN A 312 -0.18 -4.27 31.95
C ASN A 312 1.06 -4.82 32.68
N THR A 313 1.58 -4.09 33.67
CA THR A 313 2.79 -4.46 34.45
C THR A 313 4.00 -4.78 33.55
N ILE A 314 4.25 -3.95 32.55
CA ILE A 314 5.35 -4.16 31.59
C ILE A 314 6.68 -3.75 32.25
N THR A 315 7.54 -4.72 32.53
CA THR A 315 8.84 -4.48 33.16
C THR A 315 10.00 -4.69 32.19
N SER A 316 11.17 -4.14 32.54
CA SER A 316 12.41 -4.36 31.79
C SER A 316 12.34 -3.91 30.31
N GLY A 317 11.53 -2.90 30.03
CA GLY A 317 11.43 -2.34 28.70
C GLY A 317 12.63 -1.51 28.29
N TYR A 318 12.64 -1.06 27.04
CA TYR A 318 13.71 -0.29 26.43
C TYR A 318 13.10 0.89 25.68
N PHE A 319 13.52 2.12 26.01
CA PHE A 319 13.03 3.34 25.35
C PHE A 319 14.17 4.29 25.00
N THR A 320 14.41 4.51 23.70
CA THR A 320 15.40 5.48 23.22
C THR A 320 14.79 6.61 22.41
N TYR A 321 15.23 7.82 22.72
CA TYR A 321 14.73 9.07 22.14
C TYR A 321 15.83 10.15 22.10
N SER A 322 17.09 9.73 21.99
CA SER A 322 18.24 10.62 21.72
C SER A 322 18.11 11.31 20.36
N ASN A 323 18.62 12.52 20.18
CA ASN A 323 18.59 13.24 18.90
C ASN A 323 19.56 12.69 17.85
N ASP A 324 20.36 11.70 18.22
CA ASP A 324 21.29 10.97 17.39
C ASP A 324 21.15 9.46 17.67
N TRP A 325 20.74 8.70 16.66
CA TRP A 325 20.54 7.26 16.72
C TRP A 325 21.84 6.50 16.95
N SER A 326 22.97 7.10 16.61
CA SER A 326 24.29 6.49 16.79
C SER A 326 24.86 6.76 18.19
N SER A 327 24.22 7.60 18.99
CA SER A 327 24.70 8.04 20.31
C SER A 327 23.62 7.99 21.38
N MET A 328 23.76 7.04 22.30
CA MET A 328 22.88 6.88 23.47
C MET A 328 23.02 8.02 24.49
N THR A 329 24.08 8.82 24.40
CA THR A 329 24.36 9.95 25.31
C THR A 329 24.00 11.30 24.71
N ALA A 330 23.53 11.33 23.47
CA ALA A 330 23.13 12.59 22.85
C ALA A 330 21.88 13.17 23.55
N PRO A 331 21.69 14.50 23.51
CA PRO A 331 20.51 15.13 24.10
C PRO A 331 19.21 14.50 23.57
N PRO A 332 18.12 14.53 24.35
CA PRO A 332 16.85 13.99 23.88
C PRO A 332 16.32 14.81 22.68
N ILE A 333 15.62 14.13 21.77
CA ILE A 333 14.72 14.77 20.82
C ILE A 333 13.62 15.47 21.61
N GLY A 334 13.19 16.66 21.16
CA GLY A 334 12.01 17.35 21.70
C GLY A 334 11.94 17.24 23.24
N PRO A 335 12.84 17.91 23.98
CA PRO A 335 13.12 17.57 25.38
C PRO A 335 11.83 17.41 26.18
N PRO A 336 11.69 16.32 26.96
CA PRO A 336 10.44 16.01 27.65
C PRO A 336 10.07 17.12 28.62
N SER A 337 8.76 17.34 28.82
CA SER A 337 8.31 18.28 29.85
C SER A 337 8.67 17.76 31.26
N PRO A 338 8.71 18.63 32.28
CA PRO A 338 9.01 18.20 33.66
C PRO A 338 8.09 17.07 34.17
N ALA A 339 6.81 17.08 33.77
CA ALA A 339 5.86 16.04 34.13
C ALA A 339 6.21 14.69 33.47
N THR A 340 6.66 14.73 32.21
CA THR A 340 7.12 13.56 31.46
C THR A 340 8.43 13.01 32.02
N THR A 341 9.37 13.86 32.43
CA THR A 341 10.61 13.45 33.10
C THR A 341 10.32 12.61 34.34
N VAL A 342 9.34 12.99 35.17
CA VAL A 342 8.95 12.20 36.35
C VAL A 342 8.50 10.79 35.95
N LYS A 343 7.71 10.65 34.87
CA LYS A 343 7.25 9.35 34.37
C LYS A 343 8.39 8.49 33.83
N LEU A 344 9.33 9.10 33.10
CA LEU A 344 10.54 8.41 32.62
C LEU A 344 11.38 7.91 33.81
N THR A 345 11.60 8.75 34.82
CA THR A 345 12.29 8.34 36.05
C THR A 345 11.58 7.18 36.75
N GLU A 346 10.24 7.16 36.78
CA GLU A 346 9.46 6.05 37.35
C GLU A 346 9.56 4.77 36.50
N LEU A 347 9.46 4.87 35.17
CA LEU A 347 9.68 3.73 34.26
C LEU A 347 11.04 3.07 34.56
N GLN A 348 12.09 3.87 34.71
CA GLN A 348 13.44 3.38 35.01
C GLN A 348 13.53 2.76 36.41
N ASN A 349 13.11 3.48 37.45
CA ASN A 349 13.38 3.08 38.84
C ASN A 349 12.39 2.05 39.38
N THR A 350 11.13 2.07 38.93
CA THR A 350 10.07 1.18 39.43
C THR A 350 9.88 -0.01 38.51
N TYR A 351 9.83 0.22 37.20
CA TYR A 351 9.55 -0.83 36.20
C TYR A 351 10.80 -1.41 35.55
N GLY A 352 12.00 -0.91 35.91
CA GLY A 352 13.28 -1.42 35.42
C GLY A 352 13.54 -1.14 33.95
N TRP A 353 12.91 -0.11 33.37
CA TRP A 353 13.14 0.25 31.98
C TRP A 353 14.55 0.82 31.77
N THR A 354 15.14 0.48 30.63
CA THR A 354 16.40 1.09 30.17
C THR A 354 16.06 2.26 29.25
N LEU A 355 16.55 3.46 29.59
CA LEU A 355 16.23 4.71 28.90
C LEU A 355 17.50 5.35 28.33
N TYR A 356 17.43 5.84 27.09
CA TYR A 356 18.50 6.63 26.47
C TYR A 356 17.97 7.87 25.72
N PRO A 357 18.41 9.08 26.08
CA PRO A 357 19.29 9.39 27.22
C PRO A 357 18.59 9.13 28.56
N THR A 358 19.37 9.04 29.64
CA THR A 358 18.82 8.98 31.01
C THR A 358 18.04 10.29 31.30
N PRO A 359 16.81 10.21 31.85
CA PRO A 359 15.96 11.38 32.10
C PRO A 359 16.49 12.36 33.16
#